data_AF-A0A131ZYY1-F1
#
_entry.id   AF-A0A131ZYY1-F1
#
_cell.length_a   1.000
_cell.length_b   1.000
_cell.length_c   1.000
_cell.angle_alpha   90.00
_cell.angle_beta   90.00
_cell.angle_gamma   90.00
#
_symmetry.space_group_name_H-M   'P 1'
#
loop_
_entity.id
_entity.type
_entity.pdbx_description
1 polymer ?
#
loop_
_entity_poly.entity_id
_entity_poly.type
_entity_poly.pdbx_seq_one_letter_code
_entity_poly.pdbx_strand_id
1 'polypeptide(L)'
;MNTIIKISLIWYCLVNLFVVDAHENNNQQLQQQSLPNGYYSFVKAGPNVRPPKVRKPPYLPITADCPGLYDLNTFSSKFNLCGDLNKGMIARNPMGQNLFGQPYPL
;
A
#
# COMPACT_ATOMS: atom_id res chain seq x y z
N MET A 1 -21.38 -52.32 18.95
CA MET A 1 -20.81 -51.08 19.53
C MET A 1 -20.00 -50.25 18.53
N ASN A 2 -19.24 -50.84 17.60
CA ASN A 2 -18.36 -50.07 16.69
C ASN A 2 -19.06 -49.21 15.63
N THR A 3 -20.29 -49.52 15.23
CA THR A 3 -21.02 -48.76 14.18
C THR A 3 -21.58 -47.44 14.69
N ILE A 4 -22.11 -47.41 15.91
CA ILE A 4 -22.71 -46.20 16.52
C ILE A 4 -21.64 -45.14 16.81
N ILE A 5 -20.46 -45.56 17.27
CA ILE A 5 -19.33 -44.66 17.53
C ILE A 5 -18.84 -44.01 16.23
N LYS A 6 -18.80 -44.77 15.12
CA LYS A 6 -18.44 -44.23 13.80
C LYS A 6 -19.43 -43.19 13.30
N ILE A 7 -20.74 -43.44 13.44
CA ILE A 7 -21.78 -42.50 13.03
C ILE A 7 -21.72 -41.21 13.86
N SER A 8 -21.49 -41.33 15.17
CA SER A 8 -21.34 -40.16 16.06
C SER A 8 -20.13 -39.30 15.69
N LEU A 9 -18.97 -39.91 15.40
CA LEU A 9 -17.78 -39.19 14.96
C LEU A 9 -17.97 -38.51 13.60
N ILE A 10 -18.62 -39.19 12.65
CA ILE A 10 -18.91 -38.61 11.33
C ILE A 10 -19.85 -37.40 11.46
N TRP A 11 -20.89 -37.51 12.27
CA TRP A 11 -21.80 -36.39 12.54
C TRP A 11 -21.07 -35.22 13.19
N TYR A 12 -20.22 -35.49 14.18
CA TYR A 12 -19.43 -34.45 14.85
C TYR A 12 -18.47 -33.75 13.88
N CYS A 13 -17.81 -34.49 12.99
CA CYS A 13 -16.96 -33.91 11.94
C CYS A 13 -17.77 -33.05 10.96
N LEU A 14 -18.95 -33.51 10.53
CA LEU A 14 -19.80 -32.76 9.62
C LEU A 14 -20.29 -31.45 10.24
N VAL A 15 -20.73 -31.45 11.50
CA VAL A 15 -21.16 -30.22 12.19
C VAL A 15 -20.02 -29.22 12.32
N ASN A 16 -18.81 -29.67 12.69
CA ASN A 16 -17.65 -28.78 12.79
C ASN A 16 -17.20 -28.22 11.44
N LEU A 17 -17.29 -29.00 10.35
CA LEU A 17 -16.94 -28.54 9.01
C LEU A 17 -17.88 -27.42 8.53
N PHE A 18 -19.19 -27.54 8.79
CA PHE A 18 -20.17 -26.52 8.43
C PHE A 18 -20.06 -25.22 9.25
N VAL A 19 -19.65 -25.29 10.53
CA VAL A 19 -19.53 -24.10 11.39
C VAL A 19 -18.33 -23.22 11.02
N VAL A 20 -17.24 -23.82 10.51
CA VAL A 20 -16.01 -23.07 10.16
C VAL A 20 -16.20 -22.17 8.93
N ASP A 21 -16.91 -22.61 7.89
CA ASP A 21 -17.11 -21.84 6.65
C ASP A 21 -18.04 -20.60 6.83
N ALA A 22 -18.94 -20.62 7.82
CA ALA A 22 -19.90 -19.54 8.07
C ALA A 22 -19.27 -18.32 8.81
N HIS A 23 -18.15 -18.52 9.51
CA HIS A 23 -17.50 -17.47 10.31
C HIS A 23 -16.61 -16.53 9.48
N GLU A 24 -15.98 -17.04 8.41
CA GLU A 24 -15.10 -16.22 7.55
C GLU A 24 -15.89 -15.23 6.68
N ASN A 25 -17.07 -15.63 6.19
CA ASN A 25 -17.94 -14.77 5.38
C ASN A 25 -18.63 -13.65 6.19
N ASN A 26 -19.02 -13.90 7.45
CA ASN A 26 -19.67 -12.90 8.30
C ASN A 26 -18.73 -11.75 8.70
N ASN A 27 -17.45 -12.04 8.97
CA ASN A 27 -16.48 -11.02 9.39
C ASN A 27 -16.15 -10.01 8.29
N GLN A 28 -16.16 -10.42 7.01
CA GLN A 28 -15.92 -9.51 5.88
C GLN A 28 -17.10 -8.56 5.64
N GLN A 29 -18.34 -9.03 5.84
CA GLN A 29 -19.53 -8.19 5.70
C GLN A 29 -19.67 -7.18 6.86
N LEU A 30 -19.28 -7.55 8.08
CA LEU A 30 -19.36 -6.68 9.26
C LEU A 30 -18.42 -5.45 9.19
N GLN A 31 -17.26 -5.57 8.51
CA GLN A 31 -16.29 -4.47 8.40
C GLN A 31 -16.70 -3.37 7.42
N GLN A 32 -17.62 -3.62 6.49
CA GLN A 32 -18.08 -2.59 5.54
C GLN A 32 -19.19 -1.70 6.11
N GLN A 33 -19.84 -2.11 7.20
CA GLN A 33 -21.12 -1.55 7.61
C GLN A 33 -21.04 -0.29 8.51
N SER A 34 -19.84 0.26 8.80
CA SER A 34 -19.72 1.43 9.69
C SER A 34 -18.59 2.42 9.35
N LEU A 35 -18.13 2.48 8.10
CA LEU A 35 -17.17 3.53 7.74
C LEU A 35 -17.89 4.88 7.54
N PRO A 36 -17.39 5.97 8.15
CA PRO A 36 -17.88 7.32 7.86
C PRO A 36 -17.79 7.64 6.38
N ASN A 37 -18.72 8.46 5.89
CA ASN A 37 -18.75 8.85 4.49
C ASN A 37 -17.43 9.54 4.10
N GLY A 38 -16.73 9.01 3.11
CA GLY A 38 -15.40 9.47 2.68
C GLY A 38 -14.20 8.70 3.27
N TYR A 39 -14.42 7.72 4.14
CA TYR A 39 -13.37 6.79 4.58
C TYR A 39 -13.45 5.50 3.77
N TYR A 40 -12.36 5.12 3.09
CA TYR A 40 -12.23 3.85 2.38
C TYR A 40 -11.32 2.91 3.18
N SER A 41 -11.81 1.74 3.57
CA SER A 41 -10.96 0.74 4.23
C SER A 41 -9.99 0.11 3.23
N PHE A 42 -8.79 -0.21 3.69
CA PHE A 42 -7.87 -1.00 2.91
C PHE A 42 -8.43 -2.43 2.79
N VAL A 43 -8.78 -2.82 1.57
CA VAL A 43 -9.20 -4.19 1.28
C VAL A 43 -7.97 -5.02 0.94
N LYS A 44 -7.87 -6.23 1.50
CA LYS A 44 -6.81 -7.17 1.14
C LYS A 44 -6.96 -7.51 -0.34
N ALA A 45 -5.90 -7.28 -1.11
CA ALA A 45 -5.86 -7.68 -2.51
C ALA A 45 -6.04 -9.20 -2.63
N GLY A 46 -6.83 -9.64 -3.62
CA GLY A 46 -6.97 -11.06 -3.93
C GLY A 46 -5.62 -11.70 -4.30
N PRO A 47 -5.48 -13.03 -4.19
CA PRO A 47 -4.19 -13.73 -4.25
C PRO A 47 -3.38 -13.54 -5.54
N ASN A 48 -4.02 -13.09 -6.64
CA ASN A 48 -3.39 -12.87 -7.93
C ASN A 48 -3.62 -11.45 -8.49
N VAL A 49 -4.02 -10.50 -7.65
CA VAL A 49 -4.23 -9.11 -8.09
C VAL A 49 -2.88 -8.41 -8.16
N ARG A 50 -2.42 -8.13 -9.38
CA ARG A 50 -1.23 -7.31 -9.60
C ARG A 50 -1.62 -5.83 -9.54
N PRO A 51 -0.90 -4.99 -8.77
CA PRO A 51 -1.12 -3.55 -8.81
C PRO A 51 -1.00 -3.01 -10.25
N PRO A 52 -1.81 -2.01 -10.62
CA PRO A 52 -1.65 -1.36 -11.90
C PRO A 52 -0.23 -0.78 -12.01
N LYS A 53 0.43 -1.04 -13.14
CA LYS A 53 1.75 -0.48 -13.40
C LYS A 53 1.58 0.98 -13.81
N VAL A 54 1.86 1.90 -12.89
CA VAL A 54 1.88 3.33 -13.20
C VAL A 54 3.14 3.64 -13.99
N ARG A 55 3.03 4.47 -15.03
CA ARG A 55 4.21 4.98 -15.73
C ARG A 55 4.99 5.87 -14.77
N LYS A 56 6.31 5.88 -14.91
CA LYS A 56 7.12 6.83 -14.16
C LYS A 56 6.63 8.25 -14.45
N PRO A 57 6.52 9.12 -13.43
CA PRO A 57 6.21 10.52 -13.65
C PRO A 57 7.25 11.12 -14.62
N PRO A 58 6.86 12.07 -15.48
CA PRO A 58 7.71 12.61 -16.54
C PRO A 58 8.69 13.65 -15.98
N TYR A 59 9.46 13.28 -14.96
CA TYR A 59 10.44 14.19 -14.38
C TYR A 59 11.71 14.24 -15.24
N LEU A 60 12.12 15.45 -15.60
CA LEU A 60 13.36 15.74 -16.29
C LEU A 60 14.42 16.17 -15.26
N PRO A 61 15.57 15.49 -15.23
CA PRO A 61 16.65 15.92 -14.37
C PRO A 61 17.35 17.15 -14.93
N ILE A 62 17.68 18.10 -14.04
CA ILE A 62 18.43 19.31 -14.37
C ILE A 62 19.70 19.39 -13.55
N THR A 63 20.68 20.13 -14.06
CA THR A 63 21.97 20.35 -13.41
C THR A 63 21.97 21.48 -12.38
N ALA A 64 20.83 22.14 -12.18
CA ALA A 64 20.68 23.20 -11.18
C ALA A 64 20.66 22.63 -9.76
N ASP A 65 21.12 23.43 -8.81
CA ASP A 65 21.02 23.13 -7.38
C ASP A 65 19.61 23.42 -6.86
N CYS A 66 19.28 22.81 -5.72
CA CYS A 66 18.01 23.03 -5.06
C CYS A 66 17.89 24.48 -4.55
N PRO A 67 16.75 25.17 -4.81
CA PRO A 67 16.50 26.45 -4.17
C PRO A 67 16.43 26.26 -2.66
N GLY A 68 17.10 27.13 -1.90
CA GLY A 68 17.17 27.05 -0.44
C GLY A 68 18.24 26.10 0.12
N LEU A 69 19.08 25.47 -0.72
CA LEU A 69 20.16 24.59 -0.25
C LEU A 69 21.14 25.30 0.72
N TYR A 70 21.37 26.60 0.50
CA TYR A 70 22.26 27.42 1.32
C TYR A 70 21.53 28.23 2.40
N ASP A 71 20.20 28.14 2.46
CA ASP A 71 19.36 28.89 3.39
C ASP A 71 19.14 28.10 4.70
N LEU A 72 20.16 28.11 5.56
CA LEU A 72 20.19 27.40 6.86
C LEU A 72 19.09 27.82 7.85
N ASN A 73 18.42 28.96 7.61
CA ASN A 73 17.45 29.55 8.52
C ASN A 73 15.98 29.23 8.18
N THR A 74 15.71 28.42 7.16
CA THR A 74 14.34 28.18 6.70
C THR A 74 14.11 26.72 6.34
N PHE A 75 14.14 25.85 7.36
CA PHE A 75 13.62 24.49 7.28
C PHE A 75 12.07 24.51 7.20
N SER A 76 11.54 25.05 6.11
CA SER A 76 10.10 25.00 5.82
C SER A 76 9.79 23.68 5.13
N SER A 77 8.77 22.96 5.62
CA SER A 77 8.31 21.72 5.00
C SER A 77 7.87 21.89 3.54
N LYS A 78 7.64 23.13 3.10
CA LYS A 78 7.38 23.49 1.69
C LYS A 78 8.57 23.21 0.77
N PHE A 79 9.79 23.18 1.29
CA PHE A 79 11.03 22.90 0.55
C PHE A 79 11.54 21.47 0.74
N ASN A 80 10.74 20.58 1.33
CA ASN A 80 11.10 19.15 1.49
C ASN A 80 11.20 18.41 0.15
N LEU A 81 10.62 18.96 -0.92
CA LEU A 81 10.88 18.50 -2.27
C LEU A 81 11.68 19.55 -3.03
N CYS A 82 12.81 19.10 -3.57
CA CYS A 82 13.65 19.91 -4.43
C CYS A 82 13.24 19.72 -5.89
N GLY A 83 12.65 20.76 -6.48
CA GLY A 83 12.25 20.78 -7.89
C GLY A 83 10.94 21.52 -8.13
N ASP A 84 10.66 21.81 -9.39
CA ASP A 84 9.34 22.30 -9.81
C ASP A 84 8.50 21.10 -10.24
N LEU A 85 7.73 20.56 -9.29
CA LEU A 85 6.85 19.42 -9.53
C LEU A 85 5.79 19.70 -10.60
N ASN A 86 5.39 20.98 -10.77
CA ASN A 86 4.40 21.36 -11.77
C ASN A 86 5.00 21.33 -13.18
N LYS A 87 6.29 21.64 -13.32
CA LYS A 87 7.02 21.55 -14.60
C LYS A 87 7.71 20.21 -14.82
N GLY A 88 7.64 19.32 -13.82
CA GLY A 88 8.29 18.03 -13.85
C GLY A 88 9.81 18.14 -13.91
N MET A 89 10.43 19.08 -13.18
CA MET A 89 11.89 19.24 -13.19
C MET A 89 12.49 18.90 -11.83
N ILE A 90 13.48 17.99 -11.80
CA ILE A 90 14.18 17.56 -10.58
C ILE A 90 15.62 18.08 -10.62
N ALA A 91 15.97 18.93 -9.66
CA ALA A 91 17.33 19.46 -9.49
C ALA A 91 18.29 18.41 -8.91
N ARG A 92 19.58 18.74 -8.88
CA ARG A 92 20.61 17.82 -8.36
C ARG A 92 20.32 17.46 -6.91
N ASN A 93 20.42 16.17 -6.60
CA ASN A 93 20.31 15.68 -5.24
C ASN A 93 21.41 16.32 -4.37
N PRO A 94 21.06 17.14 -3.36
CA PRO A 94 22.05 17.81 -2.52
C PRO A 94 22.83 16.82 -1.65
N MET A 95 22.32 15.59 -1.45
CA MET A 95 23.04 14.51 -0.77
C MET A 95 24.09 13.84 -1.67
N GLY A 96 24.17 14.19 -2.96
CA GLY A 96 25.11 13.59 -3.92
C GLY A 96 24.84 12.11 -4.23
N GLN A 97 23.73 11.55 -3.75
CA GLN A 97 23.40 10.16 -3.99
C GLN A 97 22.86 9.99 -5.41
N ASN A 98 23.35 8.97 -6.09
CA ASN A 98 22.94 8.60 -7.43
C ASN A 98 22.78 7.08 -7.49
N LEU A 99 21.54 6.60 -7.65
CA LEU A 99 21.26 5.17 -7.77
C LEU A 99 21.37 4.79 -9.26
N PHE A 100 22.40 4.04 -9.61
CA PHE A 100 22.62 3.51 -10.97
C PHE A 100 22.73 4.58 -12.07
N GLY A 101 23.27 5.76 -11.76
CA GLY A 101 23.37 6.87 -12.72
C GLY A 101 22.07 7.68 -12.86
N GLN A 102 20.98 7.30 -12.18
CA GLN A 102 19.72 8.03 -12.17
C GLN A 102 19.64 9.03 -10.98
N PRO A 103 19.27 10.29 -11.25
CA PRO A 103 19.00 11.26 -10.21
C PRO A 103 17.76 10.85 -9.41
N TYR A 104 17.81 11.04 -8.10
CA TYR A 104 16.70 10.74 -7.20
C TYR A 104 15.60 11.82 -7.30
N PRO A 105 14.31 11.49 -7.19
CA PRO A 105 13.69 10.14 -7.10
C PRO A 105 13.59 9.36 -8.43
N LEU A 106 13.62 8.02 -8.32
CA LEU A 106 13.61 7.03 -9.42
C LEU A 106 12.32 6.99 -10.28
#